data_AF-A0A1C0B6C0-F1
#
_entry.id   AF-A0A1C0B6C0-F1
#
_cell.length_a   1.000
_cell.length_b   1.000
_cell.length_c   1.000
_cell.angle_alpha   90.00
_cell.angle_beta   90.00
_cell.angle_gamma   90.00
#
_symmetry.space_group_name_H-M   'P 1'
#
loop_
_entity.id
_entity.type
_entity.pdbx_description
1 polymer ?
#
loop_
_entity_poly.entity_id
_entity_poly.type
_entity_poly.pdbx_seq_one_letter_code
_entity_poly.pdbx_strand_id
1 'polypeptide(L)'
;MNYEEFIEAVELFGIISNMSKKDIKKRYLKLSKKYHPDMETGSHEKFTKLKESYDILQNYMENYSFSFETNEFKKQFPSFMNYKNWVK
;
A
#
# COMPACT_ATOMS: atom_id res chain seq x y z
N MET A 1 4.77 -10.43 0.67
CA MET A 1 3.43 -10.03 0.20
C MET A 1 2.99 -11.07 -0.81
N ASN A 2 2.03 -11.91 -0.46
CA ASN A 2 1.47 -12.87 -1.40
C ASN A 2 0.46 -12.15 -2.32
N TYR A 3 0.35 -12.57 -3.59
CA TYR A 3 -0.54 -11.89 -4.54
C TYR A 3 -2.03 -12.01 -4.14
N GLU A 4 -2.41 -13.15 -3.56
CA GLU A 4 -3.78 -13.41 -3.10
C GLU A 4 -4.22 -12.46 -1.99
N GLU A 5 -3.36 -12.22 -0.99
CA GLU A 5 -3.64 -11.29 0.12
C GLU A 5 -3.81 -9.85 -0.38
N PHE A 6 -3.08 -9.49 -1.44
CA PHE A 6 -3.20 -8.19 -2.07
C PHE A 6 -4.55 -8.02 -2.79
N ILE A 7 -4.97 -9.03 -3.56
CA ILE A 7 -6.29 -8.99 -4.22
C ILE A 7 -7.40 -8.93 -3.17
N GLU A 8 -7.32 -9.72 -2.11
CA GLU A 8 -8.30 -9.67 -1.02
C GLU A 8 -8.34 -8.29 -0.35
N ALA A 9 -7.19 -7.65 -0.14
CA ALA A 9 -7.12 -6.28 0.39
C ALA A 9 -7.77 -5.26 -0.55
N VAL A 10 -7.53 -5.39 -1.87
CA VAL A 10 -8.14 -4.53 -2.91
C VAL A 10 -9.67 -4.68 -2.92
N GLU A 11 -10.18 -5.91 -2.85
CA GLU A 11 -11.60 -6.22 -2.81
C GLU A 11 -12.26 -5.75 -1.51
N LEU A 12 -11.61 -5.97 -0.36
CA LEU A 12 -12.10 -5.53 0.96
C LEU A 12 -12.22 -4.02 1.03
N PHE A 13 -11.26 -3.30 0.46
CA PHE A 13 -11.32 -1.85 0.33
C PHE A 13 -12.21 -1.40 -0.82
N GLY A 14 -12.63 -2.28 -1.72
CA GLY A 14 -13.49 -2.01 -2.88
C GLY A 14 -12.83 -1.08 -3.90
N ILE A 15 -11.52 -1.19 -4.11
CA ILE A 15 -10.76 -0.32 -5.01
C ILE A 15 -11.09 -0.70 -6.45
N ILE A 16 -11.79 0.20 -7.15
CA ILE A 16 -12.26 -0.05 -8.53
C ILE A 16 -11.24 0.46 -9.56
N SER A 17 -10.41 1.44 -9.20
CA SER A 17 -9.48 2.13 -10.11
C SER A 17 -8.42 2.92 -9.34
N ASN A 18 -7.75 3.87 -10.02
CA ASN A 18 -6.75 4.78 -9.46
C ASN A 18 -7.24 5.49 -8.18
N MET A 19 -6.88 4.93 -7.03
CA MET A 19 -7.07 5.55 -5.73
C MET A 19 -5.76 6.10 -5.20
N SER A 20 -5.83 7.29 -4.60
CA SER A 20 -4.68 7.86 -3.91
C SER A 20 -4.54 7.27 -2.51
N LYS A 21 -3.34 7.39 -1.91
CA LYS A 21 -3.12 7.03 -0.49
C LYS A 21 -4.13 7.71 0.43
N LYS A 22 -4.53 8.94 0.11
CA LYS A 22 -5.53 9.70 0.87
C LYS A 22 -6.91 9.05 0.81
N ASP A 23 -7.31 8.49 -0.33
CA ASP A 23 -8.62 7.85 -0.51
C ASP A 23 -8.67 6.50 0.22
N ILE A 24 -7.61 5.71 0.15
CA ILE A 24 -7.48 4.46 0.91
C ILE A 24 -7.54 4.75 2.41
N LYS A 25 -6.82 5.76 2.90
CA LYS A 25 -6.87 6.19 4.31
C LYS A 25 -8.28 6.62 4.74
N LYS A 26 -9.00 7.39 3.90
CA LYS A 26 -10.39 7.77 4.18
C LYS A 26 -11.32 6.56 4.27
N ARG A 27 -11.14 5.56 3.38
CA ARG A 27 -11.91 4.30 3.42
C ARG A 27 -11.58 3.47 4.66
N TYR A 28 -10.30 3.35 5.00
CA TYR A 28 -9.86 2.69 6.24
C TYR A 28 -10.57 3.27 7.46
N LEU A 29 -10.60 4.59 7.60
CA LEU A 29 -11.29 5.25 8.72
C LEU A 29 -12.80 4.97 8.75
N LYS A 30 -13.46 4.93 7.59
CA LYS A 30 -14.89 4.59 7.51
C LYS A 30 -15.15 3.15 7.91
N LEU A 31 -14.36 2.20 7.40
CA LEU A 31 -14.48 0.78 7.72
C LEU A 31 -14.08 0.48 9.17
N SER A 32 -13.05 1.16 9.69
CA SER A 32 -12.58 1.05 11.07
C SER A 32 -13.67 1.43 12.06
N LYS A 33 -14.42 2.51 11.78
CA LYS A 33 -15.59 2.86 12.59
C LYS A 33 -16.63 1.73 12.53
N LYS A 34 -16.98 1.27 11.33
CA LYS A 34 -17.99 0.22 11.11
C LYS A 34 -17.66 -1.13 11.79
N TYR A 35 -16.38 -1.51 11.80
CA TYR A 35 -15.90 -2.77 12.35
C TYR A 35 -15.30 -2.64 13.76
N HIS A 36 -15.39 -1.45 14.37
CA HIS A 36 -14.91 -1.23 15.73
C HIS A 36 -15.61 -2.20 16.70
N PRO A 37 -14.91 -2.85 17.64
CA PRO A 37 -15.51 -3.82 18.55
C PRO A 37 -16.69 -3.27 19.38
N ASP A 38 -16.74 -1.96 19.59
CA ASP A 38 -17.84 -1.29 20.31
C ASP A 38 -19.11 -1.09 19.45
N MET A 39 -19.08 -1.40 18.16
CA MET A 39 -20.27 -1.38 17.31
C MET A 39 -20.94 -2.75 17.24
N GLU A 40 -22.26 -2.78 17.08
CA GLU A 40 -23.02 -4.04 16.94
C GLU A 40 -22.56 -4.91 15.75
N THR A 41 -22.06 -4.28 14.67
CA THR A 41 -21.48 -5.00 13.51
C THR A 41 -19.97 -5.25 13.64
N GLY A 42 -19.39 -4.84 14.76
CA GLY A 42 -17.99 -4.94 15.10
C GLY A 42 -17.54 -6.36 15.38
N SER A 43 -16.31 -6.67 14.98
CA SER A 43 -15.63 -7.90 15.39
C SER A 43 -14.14 -7.64 15.39
N HIS A 44 -13.46 -8.10 16.44
CA HIS A 44 -12.01 -7.99 16.53
C HIS A 44 -11.31 -8.60 15.31
N GLU A 45 -11.81 -9.74 14.84
CA GLU A 45 -11.28 -10.44 13.67
C GLU A 45 -11.41 -9.61 12.38
N LYS A 46 -12.57 -8.98 12.16
CA LYS A 46 -12.80 -8.09 11.01
C LYS A 46 -11.93 -6.84 11.08
N PHE A 47 -11.70 -6.33 12.29
CA PHE A 47 -10.85 -5.17 12.50
C PHE A 47 -9.37 -5.48 12.24
N THR A 48 -8.89 -6.63 12.72
CA THR A 48 -7.55 -7.13 12.43
C THR A 48 -7.34 -7.32 10.94
N LYS A 49 -8.27 -8.00 10.26
CA LYS A 49 -8.21 -8.19 8.80
C LYS A 49 -8.20 -6.87 8.03
N LEU A 50 -9.01 -5.89 8.44
CA LEU A 50 -9.01 -4.54 7.86
C LEU A 50 -7.64 -3.86 8.02
N LYS A 51 -6.99 -4.02 9.19
CA LYS A 51 -5.67 -3.45 9.46
C LYS A 51 -4.59 -4.10 8.60
N GLU A 52 -4.58 -5.43 8.51
CA GLU A 52 -3.64 -6.18 7.67
C GLU A 52 -3.77 -5.78 6.20
N SER A 53 -5.00 -5.74 5.67
CA SER A 53 -5.27 -5.26 4.31
C SER A 53 -4.77 -3.82 4.09
N TYR A 54 -4.93 -2.94 5.07
CA TYR A 54 -4.42 -1.56 4.98
C TYR A 54 -2.89 -1.52 4.90
N ASP A 55 -2.20 -2.31 5.72
CA ASP A 55 -0.74 -2.39 5.74
C ASP A 55 -0.19 -2.91 4.39
N ILE A 56 -0.83 -3.94 3.82
CA ILE A 56 -0.49 -4.49 2.50
C ILE A 56 -0.60 -3.41 1.42
N LEU A 57 -1.72 -2.69 1.39
CA LEU A 57 -1.95 -1.62 0.42
C LEU A 57 -0.96 -0.46 0.60
N GLN A 58 -0.68 -0.06 1.85
CA GLN A 58 0.27 0.99 2.16
C GLN A 58 1.68 0.62 1.69
N ASN A 59 2.14 -0.59 2.03
CA ASN A 59 3.43 -1.11 1.61
C ASN A 59 3.54 -1.23 0.09
N TYR A 60 2.48 -1.67 -0.61
CA TYR A 60 2.44 -1.65 -2.06
C TYR A 60 2.62 -0.23 -2.62
N MET A 61 1.86 0.75 -2.12
CA MET A 61 1.94 2.12 -2.61
C MET A 61 3.22 2.86 -2.18
N GLU A 62 3.94 2.40 -1.17
CA GLU A 62 5.27 2.91 -0.80
C GLU A 62 6.35 2.33 -1.71
N ASN A 63 6.35 1.02 -1.94
CA ASN A 63 7.36 0.38 -2.80
C ASN A 63 7.17 0.70 -4.30
N TYR A 64 5.94 0.96 -4.74
CA TYR A 64 5.64 1.33 -6.14
C TYR A 64 5.62 2.84 -6.40
N SER A 65 5.96 3.67 -5.40
CA SER A 65 6.16 5.10 -5.62
C SER A 65 7.50 5.31 -6.32
N PHE A 66 7.50 5.36 -7.65
CA PHE A 66 8.66 5.82 -8.41
C PHE A 66 8.92 7.31 -8.09
N SER A 67 9.88 7.56 -7.20
CA SER A 67 10.45 8.88 -7.05
C SER A 67 11.39 9.12 -8.22
N PHE A 68 11.12 10.14 -9.02
CA PHE A 68 12.04 10.60 -10.07
C PHE A 68 13.23 11.39 -9.48
N GLU A 69 13.40 11.43 -8.15
CA GLU A 69 14.58 12.04 -7.56
C GLU A 69 15.82 11.20 -7.83
N THR A 70 16.87 11.89 -8.26
CA THR A 70 18.14 11.29 -8.61
C THR A 70 18.76 10.52 -7.44
N ASN A 71 18.52 10.94 -6.20
CA ASN A 71 19.05 10.25 -5.00
C ASN A 71 18.33 8.93 -4.71
N GLU A 72 17.01 8.84 -4.92
CA GLU A 72 16.24 7.61 -4.73
C GLU A 72 16.60 6.59 -5.81
N PHE A 73 16.65 7.03 -7.08
CA PHE A 73 17.08 6.22 -8.21
C PHE A 73 18.47 5.57 -8.01
N LYS A 74 19.40 6.34 -7.44
CA LYS A 74 20.76 5.88 -7.10
C LYS A 74 20.78 4.81 -6.00
N LYS A 75 19.89 4.90 -5.00
CA LYS A 75 19.75 3.88 -3.94
C LYS A 75 19.10 2.61 -4.47
N GLN A 76 18.11 2.77 -5.34
CA GLN A 76 17.31 1.67 -5.88
C GLN A 76 18.08 0.88 -6.96
N PHE A 77 19.01 1.52 -7.68
CA PHE A 77 19.89 0.89 -8.66
C PHE A 77 21.37 1.21 -8.39
N PRO A 78 22.00 0.62 -7.35
CA PRO A 78 23.40 0.89 -7.00
C PRO A 78 24.37 0.54 -8.15
N SER A 79 24.08 -0.54 -8.87
CA SER A 79 24.90 -1.02 -10.00
C SER A 79 24.83 -0.14 -11.23
N PHE A 80 23.83 0.74 -11.35
CA PHE A 80 23.71 1.62 -12.50
C PHE A 80 24.85 2.66 -12.45
N MET A 81 25.33 3.18 -11.31
CA MET A 81 26.36 4.24 -11.32
C MET A 81 27.67 3.98 -12.12
N ASN A 82 28.01 2.75 -12.48
CA ASN A 82 29.19 2.41 -13.27
C ASN A 82 29.08 2.64 -14.80
N TYR A 83 27.90 2.88 -15.40
CA TYR A 83 27.81 3.04 -16.87
C TYR A 83 28.31 4.40 -17.38
N LYS A 84 28.52 5.40 -16.50
CA LYS A 84 28.94 6.74 -16.93
C LYS A 84 30.42 6.84 -17.33
N ASN A 85 31.19 5.76 -17.19
CA ASN A 85 32.60 5.67 -17.60
C ASN A 85 32.81 4.95 -18.95
N TRP A 86 31.74 4.53 -19.65
CA TRP A 86 31.80 3.77 -20.91
C TRP A 86 31.58 4.61 -22.18
N VAL A 87 31.79 5.93 -22.09
CA VAL A 87 31.91 6.80 -23.26
C VAL A 87 33.20 7.58 -23.11
N LYS A 88 34.29 7.00 -23.60
CA LYS A 88 35.54 7.70 -23.90
C LYS A 88 35.94 7.39 -25.33
#